data_AF-A0A427DS48-F1
#
_entry.id   AF-A0A427DS48-F1
#
_cell.length_a   1.000
_cell.length_b   1.000
_cell.length_c   1.000
_cell.angle_alpha   90.00
_cell.angle_beta   90.00
_cell.angle_gamma   90.00
#
_symmetry.space_group_name_H-M   'P 1'
#
loop_
_entity.id
_entity.type
_entity.pdbx_description
1 polymer ?
#
loop_
_entity_poly.entity_id
_entity_poly.type
_entity_poly.pdbx_seq_one_letter_code
_entity_poly.pdbx_strand_id
1 'polypeptide(L)'
;MSELSPLTIVTACRLELAVTPVPMPVMPSSRSEHWLAFILPSSSQYGFELHPDVVERIQAYMIEHQTECLNDGWRNYTIYGRRLAGCNPKAVAERLSHE
;
A
#
# COMPACT_ATOMS: atom_id res chain seq x y z
N MET A 1 5.62 4.87 22.39
CA MET A 1 5.51 4.83 20.92
C MET A 1 5.67 3.38 20.54
N SER A 2 4.61 2.70 20.10
CA SER A 2 4.75 1.32 19.62
C SER A 2 5.65 1.33 18.39
N GLU A 3 6.74 0.58 18.43
CA GLU A 3 7.56 0.36 17.24
C GLU A 3 6.68 -0.29 16.17
N LEU A 4 6.70 0.27 14.95
CA LEU A 4 5.95 -0.30 13.82
C LEU A 4 6.66 -1.60 13.41
N SER A 5 6.20 -2.73 13.93
CA SER A 5 6.74 -4.05 13.63
C SER A 5 6.54 -4.35 12.14
N PRO A 6 7.59 -4.57 11.32
CA PRO A 6 7.42 -4.88 9.92
C PRO A 6 6.64 -6.19 9.72
N LEU A 7 5.76 -6.23 8.72
CA LEU A 7 5.11 -7.45 8.27
C LEU A 7 5.98 -8.13 7.20
N THR A 8 6.42 -9.36 7.45
CA THR A 8 7.08 -10.18 6.42
C THR A 8 6.03 -10.94 5.60
N ILE A 9 6.11 -10.78 4.27
CA ILE A 9 5.25 -11.44 3.29
C ILE A 9 6.10 -12.20 2.27
N VAL A 10 5.50 -13.22 1.67
CA VAL A 10 6.09 -13.96 0.54
C VAL A 10 5.16 -13.80 -0.66
N THR A 11 5.67 -13.25 -1.73
CA THR A 11 4.94 -13.06 -2.99
C THR A 11 4.73 -14.39 -3.72
N ALA A 12 3.86 -14.42 -4.73
CA ALA A 12 3.62 -15.62 -5.54
C ALA A 12 4.88 -16.11 -6.28
N CYS A 13 5.83 -15.22 -6.57
CA CYS A 13 7.13 -15.58 -7.17
C CYS A 13 8.20 -15.93 -6.12
N ARG A 14 7.81 -16.16 -4.86
CA ARG A 14 8.68 -16.52 -3.73
C ARG A 14 9.70 -15.45 -3.33
N LEU A 15 9.50 -14.20 -3.76
CA LEU A 15 10.23 -13.07 -3.20
C LEU A 15 9.67 -12.75 -1.82
N GLU A 16 10.55 -12.73 -0.82
CA GLU A 16 10.24 -12.27 0.54
C GLU A 16 10.42 -10.76 0.64
N LEU A 17 9.44 -10.08 1.24
CA LEU A 17 9.45 -8.64 1.46
C LEU A 17 9.11 -8.37 2.92
N ALA A 18 9.87 -7.48 3.56
CA ALA A 18 9.50 -6.88 4.83
C ALA A 18 8.86 -5.53 4.56
N VAL A 19 7.59 -5.37 4.91
CA VAL A 19 6.83 -4.15 4.63
C VAL A 19 6.38 -3.47 5.91
N THR A 20 6.45 -2.15 5.93
CA THR A 20 6.06 -1.30 7.06
C THR A 20 4.94 -0.36 6.65
N PRO A 21 4.02 -0.01 7.57
CA PRO A 21 2.90 0.85 7.26
C PRO A 21 3.38 2.28 7.09
N VAL A 22 2.87 2.95 6.07
CA VAL A 22 3.12 4.37 5.83
C VAL A 22 1.94 5.15 6.40
N PRO A 23 2.13 6.06 7.37
CA PRO A 23 1.04 6.90 7.86
C PRO A 23 0.43 7.73 6.74
N MET A 24 -0.89 7.73 6.65
CA MET A 24 -1.65 8.46 5.64
C MET A 24 -2.52 9.54 6.31
N PRO A 25 -2.56 10.78 5.78
CA PRO A 25 -3.41 11.84 6.33
C PRO A 25 -4.91 11.56 6.15
N VAL A 26 -5.25 10.80 5.10
CA VAL A 26 -6.58 10.30 4.79
C VAL A 26 -6.43 8.95 4.10
N MET A 27 -7.42 8.06 4.24
CA MET A 27 -7.47 6.82 3.45
C MET A 27 -7.73 7.15 1.98
N PRO A 28 -6.82 6.80 1.05
CA PRO A 28 -7.06 6.94 -0.39
C PRO A 28 -8.44 6.42 -0.87
N SER A 29 -8.94 5.32 -0.31
CA SER A 29 -10.23 4.74 -0.68
C SER A 29 -11.46 5.52 -0.21
N SER A 30 -11.28 6.52 0.67
CA SER A 30 -12.39 7.35 1.15
C SER A 30 -13.06 8.18 0.05
N ARG A 31 -12.32 8.53 -1.02
CA ARG A 31 -12.80 9.27 -2.20
C ARG A 31 -12.17 8.74 -3.47
N SER A 32 -12.96 8.59 -4.52
CA SER A 32 -12.50 8.01 -5.78
C SER A 32 -11.34 8.80 -6.40
N GLU A 33 -11.31 10.11 -6.27
CA GLU A 33 -10.22 10.94 -6.81
C GLU A 33 -8.90 10.79 -6.04
N HIS A 34 -8.96 10.54 -4.73
CA HIS A 34 -7.79 10.25 -3.91
C HIS A 34 -7.23 8.88 -4.29
N TRP A 35 -8.10 7.88 -4.47
CA TRP A 35 -7.71 6.56 -4.96
C TRP A 35 -7.02 6.62 -6.33
N LEU A 36 -7.57 7.38 -7.27
CA LEU A 36 -7.01 7.54 -8.61
C LEU A 36 -5.66 8.28 -8.61
N ALA A 37 -5.47 9.25 -7.71
CA ALA A 37 -4.18 9.92 -7.55
C ALA A 37 -3.14 9.03 -6.83
N PHE A 38 -3.61 8.15 -5.95
CA PHE A 38 -2.78 7.28 -5.13
C PHE A 38 -2.20 6.11 -5.91
N ILE A 39 -2.99 5.40 -6.71
CA ILE A 39 -2.49 4.24 -7.45
C ILE A 39 -1.67 4.68 -8.68
N LEU A 40 -0.53 4.04 -8.92
CA LEU A 40 0.28 4.40 -10.09
C LEU A 40 -0.44 3.99 -11.39
N PRO A 41 -0.28 4.79 -12.47
CA PRO A 41 -0.85 4.47 -13.76
C PRO A 41 -0.16 3.23 -14.38
N SER A 42 -0.86 2.54 -15.27
CA SER A 42 -0.38 1.29 -15.89
C SER A 42 1.01 1.41 -16.55
N SER A 43 1.35 2.57 -17.12
CA SER A 43 2.65 2.83 -17.76
C SER A 43 3.85 2.83 -16.80
N SER A 44 3.60 3.03 -15.50
CA SER A 44 4.62 3.12 -14.45
C SER A 44 4.39 2.07 -13.36
N GLN A 45 3.47 1.14 -13.61
CA GLN A 45 3.05 0.17 -12.62
C GLN A 45 4.14 -0.87 -12.39
N TYR A 46 4.40 -1.12 -11.11
CA TYR A 46 5.19 -2.23 -10.63
C TYR A 46 4.42 -2.96 -9.54
N GLY A 47 4.89 -4.14 -9.17
CA GLY A 47 4.23 -4.93 -8.15
C GLY A 47 4.48 -6.41 -8.26
N PHE A 48 3.85 -7.15 -7.36
CA PHE A 48 3.98 -8.59 -7.27
C PHE A 48 2.60 -9.21 -7.15
N GLU A 49 2.43 -10.39 -7.74
CA GLU A 49 1.25 -11.20 -7.47
C GLU A 49 1.34 -11.80 -6.06
N LEU A 50 0.18 -11.95 -5.43
CA LEU A 50 0.06 -12.46 -4.08
C LEU A 50 -0.87 -13.67 -4.07
N HIS A 51 -0.58 -14.62 -3.18
CA HIS A 51 -1.54 -15.64 -2.83
C HIS A 51 -2.70 -15.02 -2.01
N PRO A 52 -3.94 -15.56 -2.10
CA PRO A 52 -5.09 -14.99 -1.41
C PRO A 52 -4.90 -14.82 0.11
N ASP A 53 -4.28 -15.80 0.77
CA ASP A 53 -3.96 -15.77 2.20
C ASP A 53 -3.00 -14.62 2.56
N VAL A 54 -2.06 -14.29 1.66
CA VAL A 54 -1.14 -13.17 1.85
C VAL A 54 -1.87 -11.83 1.68
N VAL A 55 -2.84 -11.75 0.76
CA VAL A 55 -3.68 -10.54 0.60
C VAL A 55 -4.46 -10.27 1.89
N GLU A 56 -5.12 -11.29 2.45
CA GLU A 56 -5.90 -11.17 3.69
C GLU A 56 -5.02 -10.69 4.86
N ARG A 57 -3.82 -11.25 5.00
CA ARG A 57 -2.86 -10.82 6.03
C ARG A 57 -2.43 -9.36 5.86
N ILE A 58 -2.15 -8.94 4.62
CA ILE A 58 -1.76 -7.55 4.33
C ILE A 58 -2.92 -6.60 4.63
N GLN A 59 -4.14 -6.95 4.24
CA GLN A 59 -5.32 -6.12 4.50
C GLN A 59 -5.62 -5.98 5.99
N ALA A 60 -5.53 -7.08 6.76
CA ALA A 60 -5.68 -7.03 8.22
C ALA A 60 -4.65 -6.09 8.86
N TYR A 61 -3.39 -6.18 8.42
CA TYR A 61 -2.32 -5.32 8.88
C TYR A 61 -2.53 -3.84 8.51
N MET A 62 -2.97 -3.57 7.29
CA MET A 62 -3.36 -2.22 6.83
C MET A 62 -4.48 -1.62 7.70
N ILE A 63 -5.50 -2.41 8.04
CA ILE A 63 -6.61 -1.99 8.92
C ILE A 63 -6.12 -1.68 10.33
N GLU A 64 -5.31 -2.56 10.92
CA GLU A 64 -4.73 -2.40 12.26
C GLU A 64 -3.93 -1.09 12.37
N HIS A 65 -3.15 -0.77 11.33
CA HIS A 65 -2.29 0.41 11.29
C HIS A 65 -2.95 1.64 10.66
N GLN A 66 -4.24 1.55 10.33
CA GLN A 66 -4.99 2.62 9.68
C GLN A 66 -4.25 3.23 8.47
N THR A 67 -3.81 2.38 7.54
CA THR A 67 -3.16 2.80 6.29
C THR A 67 -3.62 1.96 5.10
N GLU A 68 -3.42 2.47 3.89
CA GLU A 68 -3.54 1.73 2.63
C GLU A 68 -2.22 1.67 1.86
N CYS A 69 -1.14 2.13 2.47
CA CYS A 69 0.19 2.22 1.88
C CYS A 69 1.21 1.50 2.76
N LEU A 70 2.00 0.62 2.15
CA LEU A 70 3.11 -0.08 2.78
C LEU A 70 4.43 0.25 2.05
N ASN A 71 5.54 0.18 2.76
CA ASN A 71 6.88 0.46 2.22
C ASN A 71 7.86 -0.66 2.56
N ASP A 72 8.64 -1.12 1.58
CA ASP A 72 9.67 -2.17 1.74
C ASP A 72 11.09 -1.63 2.00
N GLY A 73 11.21 -0.34 2.32
CA GLY A 73 12.46 0.42 2.39
C GLY A 73 12.83 1.14 1.09
N TRP A 74 12.22 0.77 -0.04
CA TRP A 74 12.59 1.28 -1.37
C TRP A 74 11.40 1.81 -2.16
N ARG A 75 10.27 1.11 -2.09
CA ARG A 75 9.07 1.35 -2.90
C ARG A 75 7.83 1.32 -2.03
N ASN A 76 6.81 2.03 -2.50
CA ASN A 76 5.49 2.06 -1.87
C ASN A 76 4.53 1.15 -2.60
N TYR A 77 3.70 0.47 -1.83
CA TYR A 77 2.72 -0.46 -2.35
C TYR A 77 1.36 -0.33 -1.66
N THR A 78 0.32 -0.70 -2.39
CA THR A 78 -1.03 -0.93 -1.89
C THR A 78 -1.55 -2.29 -2.36
N ILE A 79 -2.73 -2.70 -1.88
CA ILE A 79 -3.43 -3.88 -2.40
C ILE A 79 -4.38 -3.46 -3.51
N TYR A 80 -4.23 -4.08 -4.69
CA TYR A 80 -5.18 -3.94 -5.79
C TYR A 80 -5.50 -5.31 -6.39
N GLY A 81 -6.66 -5.86 -6.01
CA GLY A 81 -7.02 -7.24 -6.30
C GLY A 81 -6.05 -8.22 -5.63
N ARG A 82 -5.53 -9.19 -6.38
CA ARG A 82 -4.51 -10.16 -5.88
C ARG A 82 -3.07 -9.70 -6.10
N ARG A 83 -2.85 -8.38 -6.10
CA ARG A 83 -1.52 -7.81 -6.37
C ARG A 83 -1.13 -6.81 -5.29
N LEU A 84 0.14 -6.89 -4.92
CA LEU A 84 0.85 -5.78 -4.33
C LEU A 84 1.18 -4.80 -5.46
N ALA A 85 0.61 -3.62 -5.44
CA ALA A 85 0.59 -2.65 -6.54
C ALA A 85 1.32 -1.37 -6.15
N GLY A 86 2.14 -0.80 -7.04
CA GLY A 86 2.81 0.46 -6.78
C GLY A 86 1.84 1.62 -6.52
N CYS A 87 2.16 2.48 -5.56
CA CYS A 87 1.35 3.66 -5.22
C CYS A 87 2.21 4.89 -4.87
N ASN A 88 1.56 6.05 -4.78
CA ASN A 88 2.17 7.32 -4.39
C ASN A 88 1.36 7.99 -3.25
N PRO A 89 1.76 7.81 -1.98
CA PRO A 89 1.05 8.41 -0.85
C PRO A 89 1.11 9.95 -0.83
N LYS A 90 2.14 10.56 -1.45
CA LYS A 90 2.29 12.02 -1.49
C LYS A 90 1.25 12.70 -2.37
N ALA A 91 0.84 12.04 -3.46
CA ALA A 91 -0.18 12.58 -4.36
C ALA A 91 -1.52 12.82 -3.67
N VAL A 92 -1.85 12.03 -2.64
CA VAL A 92 -3.05 12.21 -1.82
C VAL A 92 -2.93 13.44 -0.93
N ALA A 93 -1.77 13.62 -0.28
CA ALA A 93 -1.50 14.78 0.57
C ALA A 93 -1.56 16.10 -0.23
N GLU A 94 -1.03 16.10 -1.45
CA GLU A 94 -1.11 17.26 -2.36
C GLU A 94 -2.54 17.58 -2.76
N ARG A 95 -3.43 16.59 -2.91
CA ARG A 95 -4.84 16.85 -3.22
C ARG A 95 -5.55 17.53 -2.05
N LEU A 96 -5.30 17.08 -0.83
CA LEU A 96 -5.87 17.69 0.37
C LEU A 96 -5.44 19.16 0.56
N SER A 97 -4.26 19.56 0.09
CA SER A 97 -3.81 20.96 0.21
C SER A 97 -4.48 21.93 -0.77
N HIS A 98 -5.26 21.43 -1.73
CA HIS A 98 -5.95 22.22 -2.75
C HIS A 98 -7.48 22.16 -2.60
N GLU A 99 -7.98 21.55 -1.52
CA GLU A 99 -9.39 21.49 -1.11
C GLU A 99 -9.68 22.52 -0.01
#